data_AF-A0A377AZQ5-F1
#
_entry.id   AF-A0A377AZQ5-F1
#
_cell.length_a   1.000
_cell.length_b   1.000
_cell.length_c   1.000
_cell.angle_alpha   90.00
_cell.angle_beta   90.00
_cell.angle_gamma   90.00
#
_symmetry.space_group_name_H-M   'P 1'
#
loop_
_entity.id
_entity.type
_entity.pdbx_description
1 polymer ?
#
loop_
_entity_poly.entity_id
_entity_poly.type
_entity_poly.pdbx_seq_one_letter_code
_entity_poly.pdbx_strand_id
1 'polypeptide(L)'
;MTPACGYIGVGGALIIGVVAGLAGLWGVTMLKRLLRVDDPCDVFGVHGVCGIVGCIMTGIFAASSLGGVGFAEGVTMGHQLLVQLESIAITIVWSGVVAFIGYKLADLTVGLRVPEEQEREGLDVNSHGENAYNA
;
A
#
# COMPACT_ATOMS: atom_id res chain seq x y z
N MET A 1 9.95 1.82 4.03
CA MET A 1 11.31 1.24 4.01
C MET A 1 11.43 -0.02 3.17
N THR A 2 10.47 -0.95 3.22
CA THR A 2 10.53 -2.28 2.58
C THR A 2 11.21 -2.36 1.20
N PRO A 3 10.85 -1.53 0.19
CA PRO A 3 11.49 -1.65 -1.13
C PRO A 3 12.96 -1.22 -1.16
N ALA A 4 13.41 -0.45 -0.17
CA ALA A 4 14.72 0.19 -0.14
C ALA A 4 15.71 -0.45 0.86
N CYS A 5 15.24 -1.36 1.72
CA CYS A 5 15.97 -1.77 2.93
C CYS A 5 17.35 -2.39 2.67
N GLY A 6 17.54 -3.05 1.53
CA GLY A 6 18.82 -3.65 1.14
C GLY A 6 19.71 -2.77 0.27
N TYR A 7 19.25 -1.58 -0.12
CA TYR A 7 19.89 -0.79 -1.19
C TYR A 7 20.40 0.57 -0.75
N ILE A 8 19.91 1.13 0.36
CA ILE A 8 20.15 2.54 0.72
C ILE A 8 20.94 2.68 2.02
N GLY A 9 21.65 3.80 2.16
CA GLY A 9 22.35 4.16 3.39
C GLY A 9 21.44 4.78 4.47
N VAL A 10 22.01 5.00 5.66
CA VAL A 10 21.30 5.54 6.84
C VAL A 10 20.62 6.88 6.55
N GLY A 11 21.29 7.78 5.83
CA GLY A 11 20.74 9.10 5.47
C GLY A 11 19.46 8.98 4.62
N GLY A 12 19.49 8.13 3.58
CA GLY A 12 18.30 7.83 2.78
C GLY A 12 17.18 7.19 3.60
N ALA A 13 17.52 6.27 4.51
CA ALA A 13 16.55 5.59 5.36
C ALA A 13 15.79 6.57 6.29
N LEU A 14 16.49 7.53 6.89
CA LEU A 14 15.87 8.58 7.70
C LEU A 14 14.90 9.43 6.87
N ILE A 15 15.30 9.84 5.67
CA ILE A 15 14.46 10.65 4.78
C ILE A 15 13.22 9.85 4.34
N ILE A 16 13.38 8.57 3.96
CA ILE A 16 12.24 7.70 3.62
C ILE A 16 11.29 7.56 4.81
N GLY A 17 11.81 7.40 6.03
CA GLY A 17 10.97 7.30 7.22
C GLY A 17 10.06 8.52 7.41
N VAL A 18 10.64 9.72 7.32
CA VAL A 18 9.88 10.98 7.46
C VAL A 18 8.89 11.17 6.32
N VAL A 19 9.33 11.03 5.06
CA VAL A 19 8.49 11.28 3.90
C VAL A 19 7.36 10.25 3.80
N ALA A 20 7.66 8.97 4.00
CA ALA A 20 6.63 7.92 3.98
C ALA A 20 5.66 8.08 5.16
N GLY A 21 6.12 8.45 6.36
CA GLY A 21 5.24 8.71 7.50
C GLY A 21 4.25 9.84 7.24
N LEU A 22 4.72 10.97 6.69
CA LEU A 22 3.86 12.10 6.31
C LEU A 22 2.90 11.72 5.17
N ALA A 23 3.38 11.02 4.15
CA ALA A 23 2.55 10.57 3.03
C ALA A 23 1.49 9.56 3.46
N GLY A 24 1.83 8.62 4.36
CA GLY A 24 0.89 7.67 4.94
C GLY A 24 -0.20 8.37 5.76
N LEU A 25 0.19 9.31 6.63
CA LEU A 25 -0.78 10.12 7.38
C LEU A 25 -1.73 10.87 6.46
N TRP A 26 -1.21 11.48 5.39
CA TRP A 26 -2.03 12.11 4.36
C TRP A 26 -2.96 11.12 3.65
N GLY A 27 -2.46 9.92 3.34
CA GLY A 27 -3.24 8.83 2.73
C GLY A 27 -4.46 8.44 3.58
N VAL A 28 -4.24 8.24 4.87
CA VAL A 28 -5.26 7.84 5.85
C VAL A 28 -6.27 8.95 6.15
N THR A 29 -5.83 10.21 6.22
CA THR A 29 -6.70 11.31 6.66
C THR A 29 -7.38 12.06 5.52
N MET A 30 -6.69 12.24 4.39
CA MET A 30 -7.15 13.10 3.30
C MET A 30 -7.49 12.30 2.04
N LEU A 31 -6.60 11.40 1.59
CA LEU A 31 -6.80 10.69 0.32
C LEU A 31 -8.06 9.83 0.34
N LYS A 32 -8.29 9.03 1.39
CA LYS A 32 -9.50 8.19 1.46
C LYS A 32 -10.80 9.00 1.44
N ARG A 33 -10.80 10.19 2.06
CA ARG A 33 -11.94 11.13 2.03
C ARG A 33 -12.14 11.72 0.64
N LEU A 34 -11.06 12.09 -0.04
CA LEU A 34 -11.10 12.61 -1.40
C LEU A 34 -11.66 11.57 -2.38
N LEU A 35 -11.24 10.32 -2.24
CA LEU A 35 -11.68 9.21 -3.09
C LEU A 35 -13.05 8.64 -2.69
N ARG A 36 -13.58 9.00 -1.51
CA ARG A 36 -14.82 8.46 -0.93
C ARG A 36 -14.81 6.92 -0.84
N VAL A 37 -13.68 6.37 -0.42
CA VAL A 37 -13.48 4.92 -0.28
C VAL A 37 -13.60 4.55 1.20
N ASP A 38 -14.31 3.46 1.47
CA ASP A 38 -14.38 2.82 2.78
C ASP A 38 -13.24 1.80 2.91
N ASP A 39 -12.08 2.30 3.37
CA ASP A 39 -10.91 1.51 3.72
C ASP A 39 -10.82 1.44 5.26
N PRO A 40 -11.52 0.47 5.89
CA PRO A 40 -11.77 0.48 7.33
C PRO A 40 -10.49 0.31 8.15
N CYS A 41 -9.50 -0.40 7.60
CA CYS A 41 -8.21 -0.64 8.23
C CYS A 41 -7.09 0.26 7.68
N ASP A 42 -7.43 1.28 6.88
CA ASP A 42 -6.48 2.23 6.31
C ASP A 42 -5.34 1.58 5.51
N VAL A 43 -5.62 0.43 4.89
CA VAL A 43 -4.62 -0.42 4.24
C VAL A 43 -3.98 0.28 3.06
N PHE A 44 -4.75 0.97 2.22
CA PHE A 44 -4.20 1.66 1.06
C PHE A 44 -3.37 2.88 1.48
N GLY A 45 -3.82 3.61 2.50
CA GLY A 45 -3.07 4.76 3.05
C GLY A 45 -1.73 4.35 3.65
N VAL A 46 -1.70 3.30 4.47
CA VAL A 46 -0.47 2.87 5.15
C VAL A 46 0.43 2.02 4.26
N HIS A 47 -0.11 1.09 3.48
CA HIS A 47 0.70 0.18 2.67
C HIS A 47 0.86 0.66 1.24
N GLY A 48 -0.22 1.06 0.58
CA GLY A 48 -0.22 1.53 -0.80
C GLY A 48 0.61 2.80 -0.99
N VAL A 49 0.23 3.89 -0.30
CA VAL A 49 0.90 5.19 -0.43
C VAL A 49 2.36 5.12 0.05
N CYS A 50 2.62 4.57 1.24
CA CYS A 50 3.99 4.45 1.74
C CYS A 50 4.85 3.53 0.89
N GLY A 51 4.25 2.48 0.31
CA GLY A 51 4.92 1.57 -0.63
C GLY A 51 5.37 2.31 -1.89
N ILE A 52 4.46 3.08 -2.51
CA ILE A 52 4.75 3.90 -3.69
C ILE A 52 5.88 4.89 -3.41
N VAL A 53 5.79 5.65 -2.32
CA VAL A 53 6.83 6.59 -1.89
C VAL A 53 8.17 5.88 -1.69
N GLY A 54 8.16 4.73 -1.01
CA GLY A 54 9.35 3.91 -0.81
C GLY A 54 9.97 3.45 -2.13
N CYS A 55 9.17 3.00 -3.09
CA CYS A 55 9.65 2.56 -4.40
C CYS A 55 10.28 3.70 -5.19
N ILE A 56 9.66 4.88 -5.21
CA ILE A 56 10.23 6.08 -5.87
C ILE A 56 11.57 6.43 -5.23
N MET A 57 11.61 6.52 -3.90
CA MET A 57 12.82 6.92 -3.17
C MET A 57 13.93 5.87 -3.25
N THR A 58 13.60 4.59 -3.46
CA THR A 58 14.59 3.53 -3.75
C THR A 58 15.36 3.86 -5.03
N GLY A 59 14.68 4.37 -6.07
CA GLY A 59 15.33 4.76 -7.32
C GLY A 59 16.33 5.92 -7.17
N ILE A 60 16.20 6.71 -6.10
CA ILE A 60 17.11 7.82 -5.78
C ILE A 60 18.23 7.34 -4.84
N PHE A 61 17.86 6.84 -3.66
CA PHE A 61 18.79 6.62 -2.56
C PHE A 61 19.61 5.33 -2.67
N ALA A 62 19.34 4.48 -3.68
CA ALA A 62 20.23 3.39 -4.02
C ALA A 62 21.56 3.87 -4.62
N ALA A 63 21.65 5.14 -5.06
CA ALA A 63 22.88 5.70 -5.60
C ALA A 63 24.03 5.67 -4.58
N SER A 64 25.21 5.22 -5.02
CA SER A 64 26.41 5.15 -4.18
C SER A 64 26.89 6.51 -3.67
N SER A 65 26.69 7.56 -4.47
CA SER A 65 26.97 8.95 -4.06
C SER A 65 26.11 9.46 -2.90
N LEU A 66 24.99 8.78 -2.61
CA LEU A 66 24.09 9.07 -1.49
C LEU A 66 24.23 8.03 -0.35
N GLY A 67 25.26 7.17 -0.41
CA GLY A 67 25.51 6.13 0.58
C GLY A 67 24.71 4.84 0.37
N GLY A 68 24.06 4.68 -0.79
CA GLY A 68 23.45 3.41 -1.21
C GLY A 68 24.47 2.43 -1.79
N VAL A 69 23.99 1.25 -2.19
CA VAL A 69 24.85 0.17 -2.72
C VAL A 69 25.33 0.41 -4.16
N GLY A 70 24.76 1.39 -4.84
CA GLY A 70 25.01 1.68 -6.25
C GLY A 70 24.01 1.01 -7.19
N PHE A 71 23.98 1.46 -8.44
CA PHE A 71 23.21 0.84 -9.51
C PHE A 71 24.06 -0.17 -10.28
N ALA A 72 23.42 -1.01 -11.09
CA ALA A 72 24.12 -1.88 -12.02
C ALA A 72 24.97 -1.08 -13.01
N GLU A 73 25.99 -1.72 -13.60
CA GLU A 73 26.87 -1.06 -14.58
C GLU A 73 26.04 -0.49 -15.75
N GLY A 74 26.31 0.77 -16.10
CA GLY A 74 25.57 1.48 -17.15
C GLY A 74 24.19 2.01 -16.73
N VAL A 75 23.69 1.68 -15.54
CA VAL A 75 22.41 2.20 -15.03
C VAL A 75 22.60 3.54 -14.33
N THR A 76 21.83 4.54 -14.78
CA THR A 76 21.79 5.86 -14.14
C THR A 76 20.65 5.94 -13.13
N MET A 77 20.73 6.90 -12.20
CA MET A 77 19.63 7.21 -11.28
C MET A 77 18.32 7.50 -12.01
N GLY A 78 18.39 8.24 -13.12
CA GLY A 78 17.23 8.53 -13.96
C GLY A 78 16.60 7.27 -14.56
N HIS A 79 17.44 6.35 -15.06
CA HIS A 79 16.96 5.06 -15.55
C HIS A 79 16.32 4.23 -14.42
N GLN A 80 16.97 4.13 -13.26
CA GLN A 80 16.40 3.39 -12.13
C GLN A 80 15.06 3.99 -11.68
N LEU A 81 14.92 5.32 -11.65
CA LEU A 81 13.65 5.96 -11.32
C LEU A 81 12.54 5.59 -12.31
N LEU A 82 12.84 5.56 -13.61
CA LEU A 82 11.87 5.13 -14.63
C LEU A 82 11.44 3.68 -14.40
N VAL A 83 12.38 2.78 -14.10
CA VAL A 83 12.09 1.38 -13.78
C VAL A 83 11.21 1.26 -12.53
N GLN A 84 11.48 2.06 -11.48
CA GLN A 84 10.66 2.06 -10.27
C GLN A 84 9.24 2.56 -10.56
N LEU A 85 9.08 3.61 -11.37
CA LEU A 85 7.77 4.13 -11.77
C LEU A 85 6.99 3.14 -12.63
N GLU A 86 7.66 2.47 -13.57
CA GLU A 86 7.09 1.39 -14.37
C GLU A 86 6.61 0.25 -13.47
N SER A 87 7.45 -0.21 -12.54
CA SER A 87 7.11 -1.25 -11.56
C SER A 87 5.88 -0.88 -10.71
N ILE A 88 5.81 0.37 -10.23
CA ILE A 88 4.64 0.89 -9.50
C ILE A 88 3.39 0.82 -10.38
N ALA A 89 3.46 1.33 -11.61
CA ALA A 89 2.32 1.37 -12.52
C ALA A 89 1.82 -0.05 -12.85
N ILE A 90 2.73 -0.96 -13.19
CA ILE A 90 2.41 -2.37 -13.45
C ILE A 90 1.76 -2.99 -12.21
N THR A 91 2.31 -2.77 -11.01
CA THR A 91 1.78 -3.36 -9.78
C THR A 91 0.39 -2.82 -9.46
N ILE A 92 0.14 -1.52 -9.63
CA ILE A 92 -1.19 -0.91 -9.42
C ILE A 92 -2.21 -1.50 -10.38
N VAL A 93 -1.88 -1.55 -11.68
CA VAL A 93 -2.79 -2.08 -12.70
C VAL A 93 -3.05 -3.56 -12.47
N TRP A 94 -2.00 -4.36 -12.26
CA TRP A 94 -2.13 -5.80 -12.05
C TRP A 94 -2.93 -6.12 -10.80
N SER A 95 -2.56 -5.55 -9.65
CA SER A 95 -3.26 -5.81 -8.38
C SER A 95 -4.70 -5.31 -8.43
N GLY A 96 -4.97 -4.12 -8.99
CA GLY A 96 -6.31 -3.57 -9.13
C GLY A 96 -7.20 -4.41 -10.03
N VAL A 97 -6.71 -4.81 -11.21
CA VAL A 97 -7.49 -5.60 -12.18
C VAL A 97 -7.75 -7.01 -11.66
N VAL A 98 -6.71 -7.69 -11.15
CA VAL A 98 -6.85 -9.06 -10.64
C VAL A 98 -7.75 -9.10 -9.41
N ALA A 99 -7.57 -8.15 -8.47
CA ALA A 99 -8.44 -8.06 -7.30
C ALA A 99 -9.88 -7.76 -7.70
N PHE A 100 -10.12 -6.81 -8.61
CA PHE A 100 -11.47 -6.50 -9.08
C PHE A 100 -12.17 -7.71 -9.70
N ILE A 101 -11.48 -8.43 -10.60
CA ILE A 101 -12.03 -9.64 -11.23
C ILE A 101 -12.29 -10.71 -10.16
N GLY A 102 -11.32 -10.97 -9.29
CA GLY A 102 -11.43 -12.00 -8.25
C GLY A 102 -12.59 -11.72 -7.29
N TYR A 103 -12.68 -10.49 -6.77
CA TYR A 103 -13.78 -10.10 -5.89
C TYR A 103 -15.12 -10.10 -6.61
N LYS A 104 -15.17 -9.68 -7.89
CA LYS A 104 -16.44 -9.71 -8.63
C LYS A 104 -16.92 -11.13 -8.88
N LEU A 105 -16.01 -12.06 -9.18
CA LEU A 105 -16.35 -13.48 -9.33
C LEU A 105 -16.82 -14.09 -8.00
N ALA A 106 -16.13 -13.81 -6.89
CA ALA A 106 -16.55 -14.28 -5.57
C ALA A 106 -17.92 -13.72 -5.15
N ASP A 107 -18.17 -12.44 -5.43
CA ASP A 107 -19.45 -11.79 -5.17
C ASP A 107 -20.61 -12.44 -5.96
N LEU A 108 -20.35 -12.88 -7.19
CA LEU A 108 -21.34 -13.57 -8.03
C LEU A 108 -21.57 -15.04 -7.66
N THR A 109 -20.62 -15.71 -7.01
CA THR A 109 -20.71 -17.15 -6.71
C THR A 109 -21.14 -17.43 -5.28
N VAL A 110 -20.57 -16.72 -4.30
CA VAL A 110 -20.83 -16.95 -2.88
C VAL A 110 -21.39 -15.70 -2.17
N GLY A 111 -21.25 -14.52 -2.78
CA GLY A 111 -21.56 -13.24 -2.14
C GLY A 111 -20.47 -12.83 -1.15
N LEU A 112 -19.97 -11.60 -1.26
CA LEU A 112 -18.87 -11.13 -0.39
C LEU A 112 -19.32 -10.33 0.83
N ARG A 113 -20.45 -9.62 0.74
CA ARG A 113 -20.97 -8.77 1.82
C ARG A 113 -22.20 -9.42 2.44
N VAL A 114 -22.26 -9.42 3.77
CA VAL A 114 -23.45 -9.85 4.52
C VAL A 114 -24.63 -8.90 4.26
N PRO A 115 -25.88 -9.35 4.45
CA PRO A 115 -27.05 -8.47 4.41
C PRO A 115 -26.94 -7.30 5.39
N GLU A 116 -27.53 -6.15 5.06
CA GLU A 116 -27.45 -4.92 5.88
C GLU A 116 -27.97 -5.12 7.31
N GLU A 117 -28.99 -5.96 7.51
CA GLU A 117 -29.51 -6.30 8.83
C GLU A 117 -28.46 -7.02 9.69
N GLN A 118 -27.76 -8.01 9.13
CA GLN A 118 -26.69 -8.72 9.81
C GLN A 118 -25.47 -7.83 10.05
N GLU A 119 -25.18 -6.91 9.12
CA GLU A 119 -24.13 -5.91 9.30
C GLU A 119 -24.44 -4.97 10.48
N ARG A 120 -25.70 -4.58 10.65
CA ARG A 120 -26.16 -3.70 11.75
C ARG A 120 -26.17 -4.38 13.12
N GLU A 121 -26.57 -5.64 13.17
CA GLU A 121 -26.58 -6.43 14.41
C GLU A 121 -25.16 -6.87 14.82
N GLY A 122 -24.26 -7.00 13.86
CA GLY A 122 -22.87 -7.39 14.06
C GLY A 122 -22.57 -8.82 13.63
N LEU A 123 -21.37 -9.02 13.10
CA LEU A 123 -20.86 -10.30 12.62
C LEU A 123 -20.62 -11.30 13.75
N ASP A 124 -20.29 -10.84 14.95
CA ASP A 124 -20.09 -11.70 16.14
C ASP A 124 -21.35 -12.53 16.41
N VAL A 125 -22.53 -11.89 16.43
CA VAL A 125 -23.80 -12.56 16.70
C VAL A 125 -24.25 -13.37 15.47
N ASN A 126 -24.24 -12.76 14.29
CA ASN A 126 -24.84 -13.35 13.08
C ASN A 126 -24.00 -14.44 12.43
N SER A 127 -22.66 -14.35 12.52
CA SER A 127 -21.74 -15.30 11.89
C SER A 127 -21.06 -16.23 12.88
N HIS A 128 -20.91 -15.82 14.14
CA HIS A 128 -20.18 -16.58 15.16
C HIS A 128 -21.04 -17.03 16.35
N GLY A 129 -22.29 -16.54 16.47
CA GLY A 129 -23.22 -16.92 17.53
C GLY A 129 -22.77 -16.50 18.94
N GLU A 130 -21.88 -15.51 19.02
CA GLU A 130 -21.29 -15.05 20.27
C GLU A 130 -21.32 -13.52 20.39
N ASN A 131 -21.12 -13.01 21.60
CA ASN A 131 -20.85 -11.60 21.84
C ASN A 131 -19.42 -11.47 22.35
N ALA A 132 -18.59 -10.64 21.69
CA ALA A 132 -17.22 -10.40 22.14
C ALA A 132 -17.13 -9.83 23.56
N TYR A 133 -18.14 -9.06 23.97
CA TYR A 133 -18.25 -8.49 25.31
C TYR A 133 -19.63 -8.78 25.90
N ASN A 134 -19.66 -9.41 27.06
CA ASN A 134 -20.86 -9.58 27.87
C ASN A 134 -20.80 -8.56 29.01
N ALA A 135 -21.82 -7.70 29.11
CA ALA A 135 -21.99 -6.78 30.23
C ALA A 135 -22.55 -7.52 31.47
#